data_AF-A0A7W0FYG6-F1
#
_entry.id   AF-A0A7W0FYG6-F1
#
_cell.length_a   1.000
_cell.length_b   1.000
_cell.length_c   1.000
_cell.angle_alpha   90.00
_cell.angle_beta   90.00
_cell.angle_gamma   90.00
#
_symmetry.space_group_name_H-M   'P 1'
#
loop_
_entity.id
_entity.type
_entity.pdbx_description
1 polymer ?
#
loop_
_entity_poly.entity_id
_entity_poly.type
_entity_poly.pdbx_seq_one_letter_code
_entity_poly.pdbx_strand_id
1 'polypeptide(L)'
;ELMEEAVKVSGAGTPSGVARVVARVLEGRDAEGLKRLASALVEHACTVALLGSRDGADARLVFARAPDAPGDMNVLMREACQTLEGRGGGRPDMAQGGGRRAERLAEAIAQAARSLANKT
;
A
#
# COMPACT_ATOMS: atom_id res chain seq x y z
N GLU A 1 16.59 -0.30 -10.83
CA GLU A 1 15.91 -1.56 -11.20
C GLU A 1 14.57 -1.62 -10.48
N LEU A 2 13.48 -1.64 -11.25
CA LEU A 2 12.11 -1.70 -10.73
C LEU A 2 11.79 -3.16 -10.42
N MET A 3 12.12 -3.62 -9.21
CA MET A 3 11.75 -4.96 -8.80
C MET A 3 10.23 -4.96 -8.56
N GLU A 4 9.48 -5.68 -9.40
CA GLU A 4 8.08 -6.00 -9.16
C GLU A 4 8.02 -7.21 -8.23
N GLU A 5 7.38 -7.09 -7.07
CA GLU A 5 7.03 -8.27 -6.28
C GLU A 5 5.54 -8.50 -6.43
N ALA A 6 5.16 -9.32 -7.41
CA ALA A 6 3.80 -9.81 -7.55
C ALA A 6 3.45 -10.72 -6.35
N VAL A 7 2.85 -10.17 -5.30
CA VAL A 7 2.20 -10.99 -4.28
C VAL A 7 0.93 -11.56 -4.89
N LYS A 8 0.80 -12.90 -4.93
CA LYS A 8 -0.44 -13.57 -5.34
C LYS A 8 -1.51 -13.32 -4.29
N VAL A 9 -2.51 -12.48 -4.59
CA VAL A 9 -3.74 -12.36 -3.79
C VAL A 9 -4.89 -12.92 -4.60
N SER A 10 -5.43 -14.07 -4.20
CA SER A 10 -6.57 -14.69 -4.87
C SER A 10 -7.87 -13.98 -4.50
N GLY A 11 -8.57 -13.37 -5.47
CA GLY A 11 -9.87 -12.74 -5.29
C GLY A 11 -10.94 -13.36 -6.20
N ALA A 12 -12.10 -13.66 -5.64
CA ALA A 12 -13.24 -14.20 -6.37
C ALA A 12 -13.81 -13.12 -7.34
N GLY A 13 -13.38 -13.10 -8.61
CA GLY A 13 -13.97 -12.18 -9.58
C GLY A 13 -13.36 -12.01 -10.98
N THR A 14 -12.23 -12.61 -11.35
CA THR A 14 -11.66 -12.44 -12.72
C THR A 14 -11.00 -13.73 -13.26
N PRO A 15 -10.94 -13.91 -14.61
CA PRO A 15 -10.54 -15.16 -15.27
C PRO A 15 -9.05 -15.58 -15.14
N SER A 16 -8.30 -14.98 -14.22
CA SER A 16 -7.06 -15.56 -13.66
C SER A 16 -6.82 -15.24 -12.17
N GLY A 17 -7.83 -14.71 -11.48
CA GLY A 17 -8.02 -14.74 -10.02
C GLY A 17 -7.00 -14.03 -9.13
N VAL A 18 -5.94 -13.40 -9.65
CA VAL A 18 -4.84 -12.88 -8.83
C VAL A 18 -4.67 -11.38 -9.02
N ALA A 19 -4.73 -10.61 -7.93
CA ALA A 19 -4.37 -9.19 -7.94
C ALA A 19 -2.85 -9.00 -7.94
N ARG A 20 -2.35 -8.06 -8.75
CA ARG A 20 -0.95 -7.61 -8.74
C ARG A 20 -0.76 -6.66 -7.57
N VAL A 21 0.03 -7.04 -6.59
CA VAL A 21 0.38 -6.13 -5.48
C VAL A 21 1.75 -5.52 -5.74
N VAL A 22 1.90 -4.22 -5.50
CA VAL A 22 3.17 -3.49 -5.53
C VAL A 22 3.43 -2.94 -4.14
N ALA A 23 4.26 -3.64 -3.36
CA ALA A 23 4.62 -3.26 -2.00
C ALA A 23 6.06 -2.73 -1.94
N ARG A 24 6.25 -1.42 -1.71
CA ARG A 24 7.58 -0.79 -1.82
C ARG A 24 7.82 0.31 -0.79
N VAL A 25 9.05 0.32 -0.27
CA VAL A 25 9.62 1.45 0.48
C VAL A 25 10.51 2.25 -0.47
N LEU A 26 10.31 3.55 -0.47
CA LEU A 26 11.09 4.54 -1.22
C LEU A 26 11.81 5.48 -0.24
N GLU A 27 12.77 6.23 -0.76
CA GLU A 27 13.52 7.21 0.01
C GLU A 27 13.24 8.62 -0.52
N GLY A 28 13.03 9.59 0.37
CA GLY A 28 12.97 11.01 0.03
C GLY A 28 11.81 11.44 -0.86
N ARG A 29 10.75 10.63 -1.00
CA ARG A 29 9.52 11.03 -1.69
C ARG A 29 8.63 11.82 -0.73
N ASP A 30 8.13 12.95 -1.22
CA ASP A 30 7.05 13.67 -0.55
C ASP A 30 5.71 12.94 -0.70
N ALA A 31 4.71 13.39 0.06
CA ALA A 31 3.38 12.77 0.04
C ALA A 31 2.73 12.82 -1.35
N GLU A 32 2.92 13.92 -2.08
CA GLU A 32 2.29 14.10 -3.39
C GLU A 32 2.94 13.22 -4.46
N GLY A 33 4.27 13.12 -4.48
CA GLY A 33 5.00 12.22 -5.36
C GLY A 33 4.69 10.76 -5.11
N LEU A 34 4.59 10.36 -3.83
CA LEU A 34 4.18 9.01 -3.46
C LEU A 34 2.76 8.69 -3.91
N LYS A 35 1.84 9.67 -3.77
CA LYS A 35 0.46 9.56 -4.23
C LYS A 35 0.34 9.44 -5.74
N ARG A 36 1.04 10.30 -6.50
CA ARG A 36 1.04 10.24 -7.98
C ARG A 36 1.52 8.87 -8.47
N LEU A 37 2.56 8.31 -7.85
CA LEU A 37 3.05 6.97 -8.18
C LEU A 37 2.01 5.89 -7.88
N ALA A 38 1.39 5.93 -6.69
CA ALA A 38 0.34 4.97 -6.35
C ALA A 38 -0.84 5.04 -7.34
N SER A 39 -1.28 6.26 -7.71
CA SER A 39 -2.35 6.47 -8.69
C SER A 39 -1.99 5.89 -10.05
N ALA A 40 -0.78 6.14 -10.57
CA ALA A 40 -0.34 5.61 -11.85
C ALA A 40 -0.28 4.07 -11.86
N LEU A 41 0.11 3.43 -10.75
CA LEU A 41 0.15 1.97 -10.67
C LEU A 41 -1.25 1.35 -10.74
N VAL A 42 -2.25 1.97 -10.13
CA VAL A 42 -3.62 1.43 -10.05
C VAL A 42 -4.50 1.78 -11.27
N GLU A 43 -3.95 2.48 -12.26
CA GLU A 43 -4.53 2.55 -13.60
C GLU A 43 -4.50 1.19 -14.31
N HIS A 44 -3.61 0.29 -13.88
CA HIS A 44 -3.58 -1.09 -14.35
C HIS A 44 -4.63 -1.94 -13.61
N ALA A 45 -5.38 -2.74 -14.39
CA ALA A 45 -6.40 -3.65 -13.88
C ALA A 45 -5.85 -4.58 -12.78
N CYS A 46 -6.70 -4.91 -11.80
CA CYS A 46 -6.41 -5.81 -10.70
C CYS A 46 -5.13 -5.46 -9.92
N THR A 47 -4.75 -4.17 -9.84
CA THR A 47 -3.51 -3.74 -9.16
C THR A 47 -3.78 -3.10 -7.79
N VAL A 48 -2.96 -3.43 -6.79
CA VAL A 48 -2.92 -2.78 -5.47
C VAL A 48 -1.53 -2.20 -5.23
N ALA A 49 -1.43 -0.92 -4.91
CA ALA A 49 -0.19 -0.24 -4.55
C ALA A 49 -0.14 -0.02 -3.03
N LEU A 50 0.88 -0.58 -2.37
CA LEU A 50 1.18 -0.40 -0.95
C LEU A 50 2.54 0.29 -0.81
N LEU A 51 2.55 1.61 -0.91
CA LEU A 51 3.78 2.39 -0.98
C LEU A 51 4.07 3.12 0.32
N GLY A 52 5.35 3.21 0.66
CA GLY A 52 5.84 4.09 1.71
C GLY A 52 7.09 4.84 1.29
N SER A 53 7.34 5.96 1.96
CA SER A 53 8.61 6.69 1.85
C SER A 53 9.15 7.04 3.21
N ARG A 54 10.47 6.90 3.39
CA ARG A 54 11.18 7.50 4.53
C ARG A 54 11.51 8.95 4.23
N ASP A 55 11.36 9.79 5.25
CA ASP A 55 11.83 11.17 5.29
C ASP A 55 12.39 11.46 6.68
N GLY A 56 13.70 11.27 6.84
CA GLY A 56 14.34 11.29 8.15
C GLY A 56 13.74 10.23 9.08
N ALA A 57 13.22 10.68 10.23
CA ALA A 57 12.55 9.80 11.20
C ALA A 57 11.08 9.53 10.86
N ASP A 58 10.50 10.31 9.94
CA ASP A 58 9.10 10.19 9.57
C ASP A 58 8.92 9.20 8.42
N ALA A 59 7.86 8.40 8.52
CA ALA A 59 7.37 7.55 7.46
C ALA A 59 6.11 8.16 6.86
N ARG A 60 6.01 8.11 5.53
CA ARG A 60 4.81 8.40 4.75
C ARG A 60 4.30 7.12 4.11
N LEU A 61 2.99 6.98 3.99
CA LEU A 61 2.32 5.86 3.35
C LEU A 61 1.26 6.37 2.38
N VAL A 62 1.16 5.72 1.23
CA VAL A 62 0.02 5.81 0.33
C VAL A 62 -0.36 4.42 -0.13
N PHE A 63 -1.60 4.03 0.16
CA PHE A 63 -2.20 2.79 -0.31
C PHE A 63 -3.30 3.10 -1.31
N ALA A 64 -3.32 2.41 -2.44
CA ALA A 64 -4.32 2.56 -3.48
C ALA A 64 -4.63 1.22 -4.13
N ARG A 65 -5.83 1.08 -4.69
CA ARG A 65 -6.18 -0.09 -5.50
C ARG A 65 -6.95 0.30 -6.77
N ALA A 66 -6.84 -0.55 -7.79
CA ALA A 66 -7.69 -0.48 -8.97
C ALA A 66 -9.14 -0.83 -8.58
N PRO A 67 -10.16 -0.34 -9.32
CA PRO A 67 -11.56 -0.57 -8.99
C PRO A 67 -11.93 -2.06 -8.87
N ASP A 68 -11.30 -2.90 -9.69
CA ASP A 68 -11.48 -4.36 -9.78
C ASP A 68 -10.50 -5.16 -8.91
N ALA A 69 -9.60 -4.50 -8.17
CA ALA A 69 -8.71 -5.13 -7.22
C ALA A 69 -9.36 -5.29 -5.83
N PRO A 70 -8.99 -6.32 -5.05
CA PRO A 70 -9.54 -6.55 -3.71
C PRO A 70 -8.95 -5.61 -2.65
N GLY A 71 -9.57 -5.62 -1.46
CA GLY A 71 -9.09 -4.95 -0.25
C GLY A 71 -9.71 -3.58 0.04
N ASP A 72 -9.63 -3.17 1.30
CA ASP A 72 -10.01 -1.84 1.77
C ASP A 72 -8.75 -1.08 2.22
N MET A 73 -8.36 -0.07 1.43
CA MET A 73 -7.13 0.68 1.68
C MET A 73 -7.19 1.49 2.98
N ASN A 74 -8.37 1.94 3.42
CA ASN A 74 -8.53 2.67 4.68
C ASN A 74 -8.32 1.75 5.88
N VAL A 75 -8.82 0.52 5.83
CA VAL A 75 -8.57 -0.49 6.88
C VAL A 75 -7.08 -0.82 6.96
N LEU A 76 -6.46 -1.16 5.82
CA LEU A 76 -5.03 -1.51 5.78
C LEU A 76 -4.15 -0.33 6.24
N MET A 77 -4.50 0.91 5.87
CA MET A 77 -3.77 2.10 6.28
C MET A 77 -3.79 2.29 7.80
N ARG A 78 -4.95 2.10 8.44
CA ARG A 78 -5.09 2.20 9.90
C ARG A 78 -4.27 1.13 10.62
N GLU A 79 -4.24 -0.09 10.10
CA GLU A 79 -3.41 -1.17 10.64
C GLU A 79 -1.90 -0.83 10.50
N ALA A 80 -1.46 -0.43 9.30
CA ALA A 80 -0.07 -0.09 9.05
C ALA A 80 0.42 1.11 9.89
N CYS A 81 -0.41 2.13 10.07
CA CYS A 81 -0.06 3.30 10.87
C CYS A 81 0.14 2.97 12.36
N GLN A 82 -0.50 1.92 12.90
CA GLN A 82 -0.26 1.51 14.30
C GLN A 82 1.18 1.06 14.51
N THR A 83 1.74 0.29 13.57
CA THR A 83 3.15 -0.13 13.56
C THR A 83 4.11 1.06 13.52
N LEU A 84 3.68 2.17 12.91
CA LEU A 84 4.47 3.39 12.78
C LEU A 84 4.31 4.40 13.92
N GLU A 85 3.52 4.06 14.96
CA GLU A 85 3.08 5.01 16.00
C GLU A 85 2.45 6.27 15.39
N GLY A 86 1.67 6.05 14.34
CA GLY A 86 1.21 7.07 13.41
C GLY A 86 -0.31 7.18 13.30
N ARG A 87 -0.76 7.94 12.30
CA ARG A 87 -2.17 8.08 11.95
C ARG A 87 -2.34 8.07 10.44
N GLY A 88 -3.49 7.62 9.99
CA GLY A 88 -3.86 7.58 8.58
C GLY A 88 -5.32 7.25 8.39
N GLY A 89 -5.76 7.35 7.13
CA GLY A 89 -7.11 7.04 6.71
C GLY A 89 -7.36 7.48 5.27
N GLY A 90 -8.58 7.27 4.82
CA GLY A 90 -9.02 7.67 3.50
C GLY A 90 -10.26 6.91 3.09
N ARG A 91 -10.36 6.65 1.80
CA ARG A 91 -11.44 5.87 1.19
C ARG A 91 -10.99 4.43 0.95
N PRO A 92 -11.93 3.49 0.69
CA PRO A 92 -11.58 2.11 0.41
C PRO A 92 -10.69 1.93 -0.84
N ASP A 93 -10.76 2.86 -1.81
CA ASP A 93 -9.96 2.87 -3.03
C ASP A 93 -8.57 3.50 -2.83
N MET A 94 -8.44 4.48 -1.94
CA MET A 94 -7.18 5.16 -1.67
C MET A 94 -7.12 5.76 -0.27
N ALA A 95 -6.02 5.49 0.44
CA ALA A 95 -5.77 5.98 1.79
C ALA A 95 -4.33 6.46 1.96
N GLN A 96 -4.13 7.37 2.91
CA GLN A 96 -2.84 8.00 3.18
C GLN A 96 -2.59 8.06 4.68
N GLY A 97 -1.32 8.06 5.07
CA GLY A 97 -0.94 8.10 6.47
C GLY A 97 0.56 8.15 6.66
N GLY A 98 0.97 7.93 7.90
CA GLY A 98 2.37 7.98 8.27
C GLY A 98 2.56 7.96 9.78
N GLY A 99 3.81 7.94 10.21
CA GLY A 99 4.17 7.92 11.63
C GLY A 99 5.65 8.22 11.84
N ARG A 100 6.11 8.23 13.08
CA ARG A 100 7.46 8.68 13.48
C ARG A 100 8.49 7.55 13.58
N ARG A 101 8.12 6.36 13.09
CA ARG A 101 8.93 5.14 13.13
C ARG A 101 9.34 4.70 11.74
N ALA A 102 10.08 5.54 11.02
CA ALA A 102 10.57 5.21 9.67
C ALA A 102 11.37 3.91 9.62
N GLU A 103 12.04 3.53 10.72
CA GLU A 103 12.74 2.25 10.87
C GLU A 103 11.81 1.04 10.73
N ARG A 104 10.53 1.18 11.07
CA ARG A 104 9.50 0.13 10.98
C ARG A 104 8.66 0.18 9.69
N LEU A 105 9.01 1.06 8.74
CA LEU A 105 8.23 1.24 7.51
C LEU A 105 8.09 -0.03 6.67
N ALA A 106 9.18 -0.80 6.54
CA ALA A 106 9.17 -2.06 5.82
C ALA A 106 8.25 -3.10 6.51
N GLU A 107 8.26 -3.16 7.84
CA GLU A 107 7.38 -4.03 8.63
C GLU A 107 5.91 -3.67 8.43
N ALA A 108 5.58 -2.38 8.47
CA ALA A 108 4.21 -1.88 8.27
C ALA A 108 3.65 -2.25 6.88
N ILE A 109 4.45 -2.09 5.82
CA ILE A 109 4.05 -2.46 4.46
C ILE A 109 3.92 -3.99 4.32
N ALA A 110 4.86 -4.75 4.87
CA ALA A 110 4.78 -6.22 4.83
C ALA A 110 3.56 -6.75 5.60
N GLN A 111 3.19 -6.12 6.72
CA GLN A 111 1.98 -6.44 7.46
C GLN A 111 0.72 -6.12 6.64
N ALA A 112 0.65 -4.94 6.00
CA ALA A 112 -0.46 -4.58 5.14
C ALA A 112 -0.64 -5.58 3.98
N ALA A 113 0.45 -6.01 3.34
CA ALA A 113 0.40 -7.02 2.28
C ALA A 113 -0.12 -8.38 2.78
N ARG A 114 0.27 -8.82 3.98
CA ARG A 114 -0.27 -10.04 4.62
C ARG A 114 -1.75 -9.90 4.97
N SER A 115 -2.16 -8.77 5.55
CA SER A 115 -3.57 -8.48 5.87
C SER A 115 -4.45 -8.51 4.62
N LEU A 116 -3.96 -7.96 3.50
CA LEU A 116 -4.65 -8.00 2.21
C LEU A 116 -4.87 -9.45 1.73
N ALA A 117 -3.84 -10.30 1.83
CA ALA A 117 -3.92 -11.70 1.43
C ALA A 117 -4.89 -12.54 2.29
N ASN A 118 -5.03 -12.22 3.59
CA ASN A 118 -5.89 -12.98 4.52
C ASN A 118 -7.36 -12.55 4.53
N LYS A 119 -7.68 -11.36 3.99
CA LYS A 119 -9.04 -10.79 4.00
C LYS A 119 -9.72 -10.83 2.63
N THR A 120 -9.10 -11.50 1.66
CA THR A 120 -9.64 -11.74 0.32
C THR A 120 -10.02 -13.21 0.19
#